data_AF-A0A842XIJ5-F1
#
_entry.id   AF-A0A842XIJ5-F1
#
_cell.length_a   1.000
_cell.length_b   1.000
_cell.length_c   1.000
_cell.angle_alpha   90.00
_cell.angle_beta   90.00
_cell.angle_gamma   90.00
#
_symmetry.space_group_name_H-M   'P 1'
#
loop_
_entity.id
_entity.type
_entity.pdbx_description
1 polymer ?
#
loop_
_entity_poly.entity_id
_entity_poly.type
_entity_poly.pdbx_seq_one_letter_code
_entity_poly.pdbx_strand_id
1 'polypeptide(L)'
;MDAGFCPSCGASFKTERAQVIVVTTPTVPGYQIVKVLGTVHGLTVRTRGIGGKIVAGIEGMFGGEVTSYSSEAEKARRDSLERLIEKAAKMGANAVVGADFETSDILQGTATLFSAYGTAVVIEPIKK
;
A
#
# COMPACT_ATOMS: atom_id res chain seq x y z
N MET A 1 -5.40 -15.07 7.99
CA MET A 1 -3.96 -15.40 8.12
C MET A 1 -3.93 -16.90 8.00
N ASP A 2 -3.74 -17.39 6.78
CA ASP A 2 -4.14 -18.77 6.48
C ASP A 2 -2.85 -19.59 6.37
N ALA A 3 -2.47 -20.19 7.49
CA ALA A 3 -1.38 -21.17 7.54
C ALA A 3 -1.89 -22.49 6.93
N GLY A 4 -1.22 -22.97 5.89
CA GLY A 4 -1.50 -24.28 5.30
C GLY A 4 -0.75 -25.38 6.06
N PHE A 5 -1.30 -26.59 6.05
CA PHE A 5 -0.72 -27.74 6.74
C PHE A 5 -0.40 -28.85 5.75
N CYS A 6 0.82 -29.41 5.80
CA CYS A 6 1.22 -30.49 4.92
C CYS A 6 0.64 -31.83 5.43
N PRO A 7 -0.25 -32.50 4.69
CA PRO A 7 -0.91 -33.72 5.18
C PRO A 7 0.02 -34.93 5.27
N SER A 8 1.19 -34.90 4.63
CA SER A 8 2.12 -36.04 4.61
C SER A 8 3.15 -36.03 5.74
N CYS A 9 3.56 -34.85 6.23
CA CYS A 9 4.61 -34.75 7.26
C CYS A 9 4.23 -33.85 8.44
N GLY A 10 3.07 -33.20 8.40
CA GLY A 10 2.60 -32.32 9.45
C GLY A 10 3.39 -31.02 9.62
N ALA A 11 4.27 -30.70 8.66
CA ALA A 11 4.94 -29.41 8.64
C ALA A 11 3.91 -28.30 8.37
N SER A 12 3.94 -27.27 9.22
CA SER A 12 3.30 -26.00 8.91
C SER A 12 4.14 -25.30 7.84
N PHE A 13 3.58 -25.11 6.65
CA PHE A 13 4.19 -24.29 5.64
C PHE A 13 3.48 -22.94 5.62
N LYS A 14 4.25 -21.86 5.74
CA LYS A 14 3.73 -20.55 5.37
C LYS A 14 3.51 -20.61 3.87
N THR A 15 2.28 -20.40 3.43
CA THR A 15 2.06 -20.00 2.04
C THR A 15 2.85 -18.72 1.86
N GLU A 16 4.00 -18.80 1.20
CA GLU A 16 4.72 -17.62 0.76
C GLU A 16 3.75 -16.85 -0.12
N ARG A 17 3.12 -15.81 0.43
CA ARG A 17 2.41 -14.85 -0.40
C ARG A 17 3.46 -14.35 -1.37
N ALA A 18 3.26 -14.62 -2.66
CA ALA A 18 4.13 -14.09 -3.70
C ALA A 18 4.31 -12.60 -3.43
N GLN A 19 5.50 -12.21 -2.96
CA GLN A 19 5.74 -10.87 -2.45
C GLN A 19 5.83 -9.96 -3.66
N VAL A 20 4.76 -9.19 -3.92
CA VAL A 20 4.80 -8.17 -4.96
C VAL A 20 5.80 -7.10 -4.52
N ILE A 21 6.91 -6.97 -5.25
CA ILE A 21 7.89 -5.92 -4.99
C ILE A 21 7.30 -4.58 -5.40
N VAL A 22 7.30 -3.58 -4.52
CA VAL A 22 6.81 -2.23 -4.85
C VAL A 22 7.97 -1.26 -4.76
N VAL A 23 8.25 -0.54 -5.85
CA VAL A 23 9.33 0.46 -5.90
C VAL A 23 8.83 1.76 -6.53
N THR A 24 9.37 2.88 -6.08
CA THR A 24 9.11 4.20 -6.65
C THR A 24 9.90 4.44 -7.94
N THR A 25 10.93 3.64 -8.20
CA THR A 25 11.73 3.69 -9.42
C THR A 25 10.99 3.05 -10.61
N PRO A 26 11.27 3.49 -11.86
CA PRO A 26 10.65 2.89 -13.04
C PRO A 26 11.14 1.45 -13.34
N THR A 27 12.25 1.05 -12.73
CA THR A 27 12.87 -0.28 -12.89
C THR A 27 13.27 -0.87 -11.53
N VAL A 28 13.51 -2.18 -11.50
CA VAL A 28 14.01 -2.90 -10.32
C VAL A 28 15.43 -3.40 -10.64
N PRO A 29 16.49 -2.83 -10.04
CA PRO A 29 17.86 -3.27 -10.30
C PRO A 29 18.05 -4.78 -10.07
N GLY A 30 18.76 -5.45 -10.99
CA GLY A 30 18.96 -6.91 -10.97
C GLY A 30 17.82 -7.72 -11.62
N TYR A 31 16.74 -7.05 -12.05
CA TYR A 31 15.61 -7.67 -12.73
C TYR A 31 15.31 -6.99 -14.06
N GLN A 32 14.74 -7.75 -14.99
CA GLN A 32 14.16 -7.25 -16.25
C GLN A 32 12.64 -7.34 -16.20
N ILE A 33 11.96 -6.31 -16.71
CA ILE A 33 10.51 -6.35 -16.92
C ILE A 33 10.22 -7.20 -18.15
N VAL A 34 9.52 -8.32 -17.98
CA VAL A 34 9.14 -9.23 -19.07
C VAL A 34 7.69 -9.04 -19.53
N LYS A 35 6.85 -8.41 -18.72
CA LYS A 35 5.46 -8.09 -19.08
C LYS A 35 4.96 -6.86 -18.32
N VAL A 36 4.25 -5.97 -19.02
CA VAL A 36 3.50 -4.86 -18.41
C VAL A 36 2.03 -5.23 -18.38
N LEU A 37 1.40 -5.13 -17.21
CA LEU A 37 -0.01 -5.49 -16.99
C LEU A 37 -0.92 -4.26 -16.90
N GLY A 38 -0.34 -3.07 -16.89
CA GLY A 38 -1.05 -1.79 -16.88
C GLY A 38 -1.00 -1.09 -15.52
N THR A 39 -1.78 -0.03 -15.39
CA THR A 39 -1.85 0.77 -14.17
C THR A 39 -2.61 0.03 -13.06
N VAL A 40 -2.15 0.16 -11.82
CA VAL A 40 -2.81 -0.39 -10.64
C VAL A 40 -2.89 0.69 -9.55
N HIS A 41 -3.96 0.66 -8.75
CA HIS A 41 -4.15 1.62 -7.67
C HIS A 41 -4.89 0.99 -6.48
N GLY A 42 -4.51 1.39 -5.28
CA GLY A 42 -5.19 1.09 -4.02
C GLY A 42 -5.59 2.40 -3.35
N LEU A 43 -6.83 2.50 -2.88
CA LEU A 43 -7.33 3.72 -2.25
C LEU A 43 -8.04 3.42 -0.94
N THR A 44 -8.05 4.40 -0.05
CA THR A 44 -8.82 4.38 1.18
C THR A 44 -9.28 5.79 1.53
N VAL A 45 -10.46 5.90 2.15
CA VAL A 45 -11.02 7.19 2.58
C VAL A 45 -11.11 7.16 4.11
N ARG A 46 -10.67 8.23 4.76
CA ARG A 46 -10.72 8.40 6.22
C ARG A 46 -11.52 9.64 6.56
N THR A 47 -12.52 9.50 7.42
CA THR A 47 -13.30 10.63 7.93
C THR A 47 -12.69 11.14 9.23
N ARG A 48 -12.58 12.45 9.38
CA ARG A 48 -12.25 13.07 10.68
C ARG A 48 -13.54 13.18 11.49
N GLY A 49 -13.79 12.23 12.39
CA GLY A 49 -14.93 12.28 13.31
C GLY A 49 -14.87 13.50 14.24
N ILE A 50 -15.98 13.85 14.91
CA ILE A 50 -16.07 15.01 15.81
C ILE A 50 -14.98 14.98 16.90
N GLY A 51 -14.69 13.81 17.48
CA GLY A 51 -13.64 13.66 18.50
C GLY A 51 -12.22 13.93 17.99
N GLY A 52 -11.89 13.46 16.77
CA GLY A 52 -10.58 13.72 16.15
C GLY A 52 -10.36 15.19 15.82
N LYS A 53 -11.42 15.93 15.44
CA LYS A 53 -11.35 17.38 15.21
C LYS A 53 -11.05 18.17 16.49
N ILE A 54 -11.58 17.72 17.64
CA ILE A 54 -11.35 18.36 18.95
C ILE A 54 -9.90 18.11 19.41
N VAL A 55 -9.42 16.87 19.32
CA VAL A 55 -8.04 16.51 19.70
C VAL A 55 -7.03 17.24 18.82
N ALA A 56 -7.23 17.24 17.50
CA ALA A 56 -6.37 17.97 16.57
C ALA A 56 -6.41 19.49 16.80
N GLY A 57 -7.56 20.04 17.19
CA GLY A 57 -7.68 21.45 17.56
C GLY A 57 -6.89 21.80 18.82
N ILE A 58 -6.91 20.93 19.83
CA ILE A 58 -6.13 21.10 21.06
C ILE A 58 -4.63 20.98 20.77
N GLU A 59 -4.18 19.91 20.09
CA GLU A 59 -2.77 19.73 19.70
C GLU A 59 -2.26 20.89 18.83
N GLY A 60 -3.09 21.38 17.89
CA GLY A 60 -2.76 22.51 17.03
C GLY A 60 -2.62 23.85 17.76
N MET A 61 -3.33 24.07 18.87
CA MET A 61 -3.21 25.29 19.68
C MET A 61 -1.89 25.39 20.44
N PHE A 62 -1.33 24.25 20.87
CA PHE A 62 -0.03 24.21 21.54
C PHE A 62 1.15 24.21 20.55
N GLY A 63 0.88 24.00 19.26
CA GLY A 63 1.88 23.93 18.20
C GLY A 63 2.67 22.63 18.21
N GLY A 64 3.02 22.12 17.04
CA GLY A 64 3.76 20.87 16.87
C GLY A 64 3.07 19.88 15.94
N GLU A 65 3.57 18.64 15.92
CA GLU A 65 2.97 17.55 15.16
C GLU A 65 1.65 17.11 15.81
N VAL A 66 0.59 17.01 15.01
CA VAL A 66 -0.68 16.42 15.43
C VAL A 66 -0.52 14.90 15.38
N THR A 67 0.08 14.32 16.41
CA THR A 67 0.52 12.91 16.44
C THR A 67 -0.61 11.93 16.13
N SER A 68 -1.82 12.25 16.60
CA SER A 68 -3.04 11.51 16.30
C SER A 68 -3.31 11.45 14.78
N TYR A 69 -3.19 12.58 14.10
CA TYR A 69 -3.40 12.70 12.66
C TYR A 69 -2.29 11.99 11.85
N SER A 70 -1.02 12.13 12.26
CA SER A 70 0.09 11.41 11.63
C SER A 70 -0.11 9.90 11.69
N SER A 71 -0.52 9.37 12.84
CA SER A 71 -0.78 7.93 13.01
C SER A 71 -1.91 7.41 12.12
N GLU A 72 -2.98 8.20 11.95
CA GLU A 72 -4.09 7.88 11.05
C GLU A 72 -3.67 7.91 9.58
N ALA A 73 -2.86 8.90 9.20
CA ALA A 73 -2.32 9.02 7.85
C ALA A 73 -1.38 7.85 7.51
N GLU A 74 -0.49 7.44 8.41
CA GLU A 74 0.35 6.26 8.23
C GLU A 74 -0.47 4.98 8.05
N LYS A 75 -1.51 4.80 8.88
CA LYS A 75 -2.43 3.67 8.73
C LYS A 75 -3.12 3.70 7.37
N ALA A 76 -3.63 4.85 6.95
CA ALA A 76 -4.30 5.01 5.66
C ALA A 76 -3.36 4.73 4.47
N ARG A 77 -2.10 5.17 4.54
CA ARG A 77 -1.08 4.86 3.53
C ARG A 77 -0.80 3.36 3.45
N ARG A 78 -0.62 2.68 4.59
CA ARG A 78 -0.46 1.20 4.61
C ARG A 78 -1.65 0.50 3.98
N ASP A 79 -2.88 0.87 4.36
CA ASP A 79 -4.10 0.26 3.81
C ASP A 79 -4.21 0.47 2.29
N SER A 80 -3.85 1.66 1.79
CA SER A 80 -3.82 1.94 0.35
C SER A 80 -2.77 1.10 -0.39
N LEU A 81 -1.58 0.94 0.21
CA LEU A 81 -0.50 0.13 -0.35
C LEU A 81 -0.85 -1.36 -0.38
N GLU A 82 -1.44 -1.90 0.69
CA GLU A 82 -1.90 -3.29 0.75
C GLU A 82 -2.94 -3.58 -0.33
N ARG A 83 -3.91 -2.67 -0.53
CA ARG A 83 -4.92 -2.78 -1.60
C ARG A 83 -4.30 -2.73 -3.00
N LEU A 84 -3.26 -1.91 -3.19
CA LEU A 84 -2.50 -1.86 -4.44
C LEU A 84 -1.80 -3.21 -4.69
N ILE A 85 -1.13 -3.76 -3.68
CA ILE A 85 -0.43 -5.05 -3.75
C ILE A 85 -1.42 -6.18 -4.07
N GLU A 86 -2.55 -6.24 -3.38
CA GLU A 86 -3.59 -7.26 -3.61
C GLU A 86 -4.14 -7.21 -5.03
N LYS A 87 -4.41 -6.00 -5.55
CA LYS A 87 -4.87 -5.82 -6.93
C LYS A 87 -3.80 -6.19 -7.94
N ALA A 88 -2.54 -5.79 -7.70
CA ALA A 88 -1.42 -6.15 -8.57
C ALA A 88 -1.24 -7.67 -8.64
N ALA A 89 -1.31 -8.36 -7.49
CA ALA A 89 -1.26 -9.81 -7.41
C ALA A 89 -2.42 -10.46 -8.19
N LYS A 90 -3.64 -9.94 -8.08
CA LYS A 90 -4.81 -10.40 -8.87
C LYS A 90 -4.66 -10.19 -10.38
N MET A 91 -3.87 -9.20 -10.80
CA MET A 91 -3.50 -9.00 -12.21
C MET A 91 -2.43 -9.99 -12.70
N GLY A 92 -1.83 -10.77 -11.80
CA GLY A 92 -0.70 -11.66 -12.09
C GLY A 92 0.66 -10.96 -12.02
N ALA A 93 0.73 -9.77 -11.41
CA ALA A 93 1.99 -9.06 -11.23
C ALA A 93 2.81 -9.65 -10.08
N ASN A 94 4.14 -9.62 -10.22
CA ASN A 94 5.07 -9.86 -9.11
C ASN A 94 5.85 -8.59 -8.73
N ALA A 95 5.63 -7.46 -9.42
CA ALA A 95 6.11 -6.16 -9.01
C ALA A 95 5.18 -5.01 -9.42
N VAL A 96 5.32 -3.88 -8.73
CA VAL A 96 4.78 -2.57 -9.10
C VAL A 96 5.94 -1.58 -9.15
N VAL A 97 6.14 -0.96 -10.30
CA VAL A 97 7.17 0.06 -10.54
C VAL A 97 6.54 1.44 -10.71
N GLY A 98 7.34 2.48 -10.50
CA GLY A 98 6.86 3.87 -10.55
C GLY A 98 5.74 4.12 -9.53
N ALA A 99 5.83 3.47 -8.37
CA ALA A 99 4.84 3.63 -7.33
C ALA A 99 4.89 5.04 -6.74
N ASP A 100 3.72 5.63 -6.50
CA ASP A 100 3.59 6.93 -5.88
C ASP A 100 2.32 6.97 -4.99
N PHE A 101 2.24 7.98 -4.12
CA PHE A 101 1.14 8.20 -3.21
C PHE A 101 0.52 9.57 -3.42
N GLU A 102 -0.81 9.59 -3.46
CA GLU A 102 -1.60 10.82 -3.51
C GLU A 102 -2.43 10.93 -2.23
N THR A 103 -2.56 12.14 -1.71
CA THR A 103 -3.46 12.46 -0.59
C THR A 103 -4.27 13.68 -0.95
N SER A 104 -5.59 13.56 -0.87
CA SER A 104 -6.53 14.60 -1.30
C SER A 104 -7.60 14.80 -0.23
N ASP A 105 -7.73 16.04 0.26
CA ASP A 105 -8.83 16.41 1.15
C ASP A 105 -10.13 16.54 0.33
N ILE A 106 -11.17 15.85 0.80
CA ILE A 106 -12.47 15.77 0.14
C ILE A 106 -13.58 16.14 1.14
N LEU A 107 -14.80 16.35 0.64
CA LEU A 107 -15.97 16.69 1.48
C LEU A 107 -15.70 17.88 2.42
N GLN A 108 -15.12 18.96 1.88
CA GLN A 108 -14.81 20.19 2.62
C GLN A 108 -13.97 19.92 3.88
N GLY A 109 -12.97 19.04 3.79
CA GLY A 109 -12.06 18.70 4.89
C GLY A 109 -12.66 17.75 5.94
N THR A 110 -13.81 17.16 5.66
CA THR A 110 -14.44 16.16 6.53
C THR A 110 -13.89 14.76 6.28
N ALA A 111 -13.37 14.50 5.09
CA ALA A 111 -12.70 13.25 4.77
C ALA A 111 -11.42 13.50 3.97
N THR A 112 -10.49 12.57 4.07
CA THR A 112 -9.23 12.58 3.33
C THR A 112 -9.12 11.26 2.57
N LEU A 113 -8.90 11.37 1.26
CA LEU A 113 -8.60 10.26 0.36
C LEU A 113 -7.09 10.02 0.38
N PHE A 114 -6.69 8.77 0.58
CA PHE A 114 -5.31 8.31 0.44
C PHE A 114 -5.27 7.27 -0.68
N SER A 115 -4.39 7.48 -1.65
CA SER A 115 -4.22 6.61 -2.82
C SER A 115 -2.76 6.23 -2.96
N ALA A 116 -2.51 4.99 -3.33
CA ALA A 116 -1.23 4.51 -3.86
C ALA A 116 -1.49 4.03 -5.29
N TYR A 117 -0.61 4.38 -6.23
CA TYR A 117 -0.74 3.98 -7.63
C TYR A 117 0.63 3.65 -8.23
N GLY A 118 0.64 2.95 -9.37
CA GLY A 118 1.85 2.60 -10.10
C GLY A 118 1.56 1.70 -11.30
N THR A 119 2.58 1.07 -11.84
CA THR A 119 2.46 0.14 -12.98
C THR A 119 2.72 -1.30 -12.53
N ALA A 120 1.72 -2.16 -12.69
CA ALA A 120 1.83 -3.59 -12.43
C ALA A 120 2.64 -4.28 -13.53
N VAL A 121 3.67 -5.03 -13.16
CA VAL A 121 4.58 -5.70 -14.08
C VAL A 121 4.93 -7.11 -13.61
N VAL A 122 5.40 -7.93 -14.56
CA VAL A 122 6.12 -9.18 -14.28
C VAL A 122 7.60 -8.94 -14.53
N ILE A 123 8.42 -9.25 -13.54
CA ILE A 123 9.87 -9.14 -13.57
C ILE A 123 10.55 -10.50 -13.38
N GLU A 124 11.71 -10.67 -14.00
CA GLU A 124 12.58 -11.86 -13.86
C GLU A 124 14.02 -11.44 -13.55
N PRO A 125 14.79 -12.20 -12.76
CA PRO A 125 16.21 -11.92 -12.54
C PRO A 125 17.00 -11.91 -13.85
N ILE A 126 17.89 -10.94 -14.01
CA ILE A 126 18.80 -10.90 -15.17
C ILE A 126 19.83 -12.03 -15.01
N LYS A 127 19.85 -12.99 -15.95
CA LYS A 127 20.88 -14.04 -15.98
C LYS A 127 22.21 -13.40 -16.40
N LYS A 128 23.25 -13.62 -15.59
CA LYS A 128 24.63 -13.25 -15.94
C LYS A 128 25.20 -14.21 -16.98
#